data_AF-A0A2J8AJR5-F1
#
_entry.id   AF-A0A2J8AJR5-F1
#
_cell.length_a   1.000
_cell.length_b   1.000
_cell.length_c   1.000
_cell.angle_alpha   90.00
_cell.angle_beta   90.00
_cell.angle_gamma   90.00
#
_symmetry.space_group_name_H-M   'P 1'
#
loop_
_entity.id
_entity.type
_entity.pdbx_description
1 polymer ?
#
loop_
_entity_poly.entity_id
_entity_poly.type
_entity_poly.pdbx_seq_one_letter_code
_entity_poly.pdbx_strand_id
1 'polypeptide(L)'
;MSLGSLQPSVLLARFGSAARWCLVRQLETGNDADAGAEALNRLRQTTTALVDRALSPAAYTANPHARLVGVGAACMPAPPALGGFGLLPLVEHVRGRHAALAARCLTGACPGLGSFQPPWALVALALLRHLHHAATPLCLLTARVLPAQGARRASVLVLGRPVPSTCPALIQLASAFSALPPPLILPSPALEPGPWCFNMPLWGNPFLPGATAGQSLEADFADLAGIRGFNTVGMAVRCCAAMTALLLTAPITPPGQPVNPAVARHLTLAYHATVLRGILQVEPAALPPALRSFPTALARFIALHPRLPPAWCAAAGVVADVPGGAAAAPAAPVVWSLLLRHLGWRLGTTVIPLLTLTVKQATQKFTGGDTFEFVSVMVPRNPFTWLSGVSNRIEANLANARSIKNAEEAQGPAV
;
A
#
# COMPACT_ATOMS: atom_id res chain seq x y z
N MET A 1 -44.64 -13.64 15.18
CA MET A 1 -43.71 -13.14 16.21
C MET A 1 -42.50 -12.50 15.53
N SER A 2 -42.43 -11.17 15.64
CA SER A 2 -41.26 -10.27 15.58
C SER A 2 -40.07 -10.54 14.64
N LEU A 3 -40.03 -9.77 13.53
CA LEU A 3 -38.81 -9.32 12.85
C LEU A 3 -38.12 -8.24 13.72
N GLY A 4 -36.93 -8.55 14.24
CA GLY A 4 -36.07 -7.62 14.99
C GLY A 4 -35.07 -6.89 14.09
N SER A 5 -35.36 -5.62 13.82
CA SER A 5 -34.50 -4.48 13.45
C SER A 5 -33.01 -4.73 13.09
N LEU A 6 -32.69 -4.65 11.79
CA LEU A 6 -31.36 -4.23 11.31
C LEU A 6 -31.38 -2.73 11.00
N GLN A 7 -30.49 -1.97 11.63
CA GLN A 7 -30.49 -0.51 11.59
C GLN A 7 -30.12 0.08 10.20
N PRO A 8 -30.75 1.20 9.77
CA PRO A 8 -30.54 1.82 8.44
C PRO A 8 -29.15 2.43 8.19
N SER A 9 -28.30 2.52 9.22
CA SER A 9 -27.00 3.22 9.19
C SER A 9 -25.90 2.49 8.42
N VAL A 10 -26.06 1.19 8.12
CA VAL A 10 -25.05 0.38 7.42
C VAL A 10 -25.20 0.45 5.89
N LEU A 11 -26.40 0.73 5.38
CA LEU A 11 -26.67 0.82 3.94
C LEU A 11 -26.24 2.18 3.34
N LEU A 12 -26.43 3.28 4.07
CA LEU A 12 -26.03 4.62 3.59
C LEU A 12 -24.50 4.80 3.45
N ALA A 13 -23.70 4.05 4.19
CA ALA A 13 -22.24 4.14 4.11
C ALA A 13 -21.65 3.51 2.81
N ARG A 14 -22.41 2.65 2.11
CA ARG A 14 -21.94 1.96 0.90
C ARG A 14 -22.36 2.65 -0.41
N PHE A 15 -23.43 3.44 -0.41
CA PHE A 15 -23.87 4.20 -1.58
C PHE A 15 -23.05 5.48 -1.84
N GLY A 16 -22.33 5.98 -0.84
CA GLY A 16 -21.50 7.17 -0.96
C GLY A 16 -20.25 7.04 -1.83
N SER A 17 -19.82 5.82 -2.21
CA SER A 17 -18.56 5.62 -2.93
C SER A 17 -18.65 5.91 -4.43
N ALA A 18 -19.79 5.63 -5.08
CA ALA A 18 -19.98 5.89 -6.51
C ALA A 18 -20.20 7.38 -6.80
N ALA A 19 -20.97 8.08 -5.96
CA ALA A 19 -21.14 9.52 -6.03
C ALA A 19 -19.83 10.27 -5.72
N ARG A 20 -19.06 9.81 -4.71
CA ARG A 20 -17.68 10.31 -4.48
C ARG A 20 -16.76 10.05 -5.67
N TRP A 21 -16.91 8.92 -6.35
CA TRP A 21 -16.07 8.56 -7.50
C TRP A 21 -16.29 9.49 -8.70
N CYS A 22 -17.54 9.89 -8.99
CA CYS A 22 -17.82 10.89 -10.03
C CYS A 22 -17.27 12.29 -9.66
N LEU A 23 -17.44 12.69 -8.39
CA LEU A 23 -16.95 13.98 -7.89
C LEU A 23 -15.41 14.08 -7.92
N VAL A 24 -14.72 13.02 -7.50
CA VAL A 24 -13.24 12.96 -7.50
C VAL A 24 -12.69 12.90 -8.92
N ARG A 25 -13.33 12.16 -9.83
CA ARG A 25 -12.89 12.06 -11.23
C ARG A 25 -13.00 13.39 -11.98
N GLN A 26 -13.98 14.24 -11.65
CA GLN A 26 -14.09 15.57 -12.26
C GLN A 26 -13.16 16.61 -11.61
N LEU A 27 -12.88 16.52 -10.31
CA LEU A 27 -11.85 17.32 -9.65
C LEU A 27 -10.45 17.00 -10.19
N GLU A 28 -10.21 15.75 -10.60
CA GLU A 28 -8.96 15.31 -11.23
C GLU A 28 -8.82 15.74 -12.71
N THR A 29 -9.92 16.10 -13.39
CA THR A 29 -9.90 16.55 -14.80
C THR A 29 -10.24 18.03 -14.98
N GLY A 30 -10.47 18.78 -13.91
CA GLY A 30 -10.93 20.17 -13.95
C GLY A 30 -9.81 21.13 -14.31
N ASN A 31 -9.65 21.41 -15.60
CA ASN A 31 -9.02 22.63 -16.10
C ASN A 31 -10.04 23.61 -16.71
N ASP A 32 -11.33 23.47 -16.41
CA ASP A 32 -12.36 24.34 -16.96
C ASP A 32 -13.10 25.08 -15.84
N ALA A 33 -12.75 26.36 -15.69
CA ALA A 33 -13.40 27.32 -14.83
C ALA A 33 -14.81 27.75 -15.32
N ASP A 34 -15.36 27.11 -16.35
CA ASP A 34 -16.65 27.48 -16.99
C ASP A 34 -17.63 26.30 -17.16
N ALA A 35 -17.75 25.42 -16.17
CA ALA A 35 -18.81 24.40 -16.18
C ALA A 35 -20.16 25.05 -15.80
N GLY A 36 -20.89 25.56 -16.79
CA GLY A 36 -22.20 26.19 -16.63
C GLY A 36 -23.27 25.31 -15.95
N ALA A 37 -24.31 25.96 -15.41
CA ALA A 37 -25.40 25.38 -14.60
C ALA A 37 -26.09 24.14 -15.20
N GLU A 38 -26.01 23.98 -16.52
CA GLU A 38 -26.60 22.85 -17.24
C GLU A 38 -25.82 21.54 -17.06
N ALA A 39 -24.48 21.61 -16.97
CA ALA A 39 -23.64 20.46 -16.67
C ALA A 39 -23.89 19.95 -15.24
N LEU A 40 -24.08 20.89 -14.30
CA LEU A 40 -24.45 20.60 -12.91
C LEU A 40 -25.82 19.92 -12.82
N ASN A 41 -26.81 20.34 -13.61
CA ASN A 41 -28.13 19.72 -13.65
C ASN A 41 -28.12 18.29 -14.22
N ARG A 42 -27.32 18.03 -15.26
CA ARG A 42 -27.15 16.66 -15.80
C ARG A 42 -26.42 15.75 -14.82
N LEU A 43 -25.42 16.26 -14.11
CA LEU A 43 -24.74 15.53 -13.03
C LEU A 43 -25.69 15.19 -11.88
N ARG A 44 -26.56 16.13 -11.50
CA ARG A 44 -27.57 15.92 -10.46
C ARG A 44 -28.56 14.84 -10.88
N GLN A 45 -29.11 14.90 -12.10
CA GLN A 45 -30.03 13.88 -12.61
C GLN A 45 -29.40 12.49 -12.67
N THR A 46 -28.16 12.38 -13.15
CA THR A 46 -27.46 11.09 -13.29
C THR A 46 -27.13 10.47 -11.93
N THR A 47 -26.70 11.29 -10.97
CA THR A 47 -26.38 10.84 -9.61
C THR A 47 -27.64 10.45 -8.83
N THR A 48 -28.75 11.18 -9.04
CA THR A 48 -30.05 10.87 -8.41
C THR A 48 -30.62 9.55 -8.94
N ALA A 49 -30.43 9.24 -10.23
CA ALA A 49 -30.80 7.96 -10.82
C ALA A 49 -29.96 6.77 -10.30
N LEU A 50 -28.75 7.03 -9.80
CA LEU A 50 -27.80 6.02 -9.31
C LEU A 50 -27.92 5.74 -7.80
N VAL A 51 -28.39 6.70 -6.99
CA VAL A 51 -28.29 6.63 -5.52
C VAL A 51 -29.63 6.41 -4.82
N ASP A 52 -30.76 6.92 -5.32
CA ASP A 52 -32.03 6.79 -4.60
C ASP A 52 -33.23 6.86 -5.56
N ARG A 53 -33.90 5.72 -5.80
CA ARG A 53 -35.36 5.75 -5.99
C ARG A 53 -35.97 5.37 -4.65
N ALA A 54 -36.18 6.39 -3.81
CA ALA A 54 -36.60 6.39 -2.41
C ALA A 54 -37.81 5.48 -2.07
N LEU A 55 -37.64 4.17 -2.22
CA LEU A 55 -38.64 3.16 -1.94
C LEU A 55 -38.15 2.32 -0.77
N SER A 56 -38.82 2.50 0.37
CA SER A 56 -38.58 1.68 1.55
C SER A 56 -39.09 0.26 1.33
N PRO A 57 -38.62 -0.75 2.09
CA PRO A 57 -39.16 -2.10 2.04
C PRO A 57 -40.69 -2.17 2.27
N ALA A 58 -41.28 -1.17 2.93
CA ALA A 58 -42.72 -1.05 3.13
C ALA A 58 -43.49 -0.70 1.83
N ALA A 59 -42.82 -0.21 0.79
CA ALA A 59 -43.42 0.06 -0.51
C ALA A 59 -43.76 -1.22 -1.29
N TYR A 60 -43.06 -2.34 -1.03
CA TYR A 60 -43.37 -3.64 -1.63
C TYR A 60 -44.66 -4.25 -1.10
N THR A 61 -44.97 -4.00 0.18
CA THR A 61 -46.25 -4.41 0.79
C THR A 61 -47.45 -3.65 0.22
N ALA A 62 -47.26 -2.43 -0.28
CA ALA A 62 -48.32 -1.64 -0.91
C ALA A 62 -48.46 -1.89 -2.43
N ASN A 63 -47.42 -2.37 -3.10
CA ASN A 63 -47.46 -2.75 -4.52
C ASN A 63 -46.52 -3.93 -4.80
N PRO A 64 -47.05 -5.15 -5.03
CA PRO A 64 -46.25 -6.37 -5.28
C PRO A 64 -45.40 -6.32 -6.56
N HIS A 65 -45.64 -5.35 -7.45
CA HIS A 65 -44.88 -5.16 -8.68
C HIS A 65 -43.73 -4.14 -8.55
N ALA A 66 -43.55 -3.52 -7.38
CA ALA A 66 -42.43 -2.62 -7.13
C ALA A 66 -41.12 -3.41 -7.10
N ARG A 67 -40.30 -3.34 -8.16
CA ARG A 67 -39.02 -4.06 -8.19
C ARG A 67 -38.06 -3.52 -7.13
N LEU A 68 -37.59 -4.40 -6.24
CA LEU A 68 -36.51 -4.11 -5.30
C LEU A 68 -35.27 -3.61 -6.05
N VAL A 69 -34.62 -2.58 -5.49
CA VAL A 69 -33.58 -1.82 -6.17
C VAL A 69 -32.26 -2.60 -6.16
N GLY A 70 -32.06 -3.42 -7.19
CA GLY A 70 -30.74 -3.95 -7.54
C GLY A 70 -29.91 -2.91 -8.30
N VAL A 71 -28.59 -3.14 -8.40
CA VAL A 71 -27.70 -2.37 -9.29
C VAL A 71 -28.23 -2.47 -10.72
N GLY A 72 -28.37 -1.32 -11.40
CA GLY A 72 -28.94 -1.27 -12.75
C GLY A 72 -28.20 -2.18 -13.74
N ALA A 73 -28.94 -2.87 -14.61
CA ALA A 73 -28.38 -3.88 -15.52
C ALA A 73 -27.31 -3.33 -16.49
N ALA A 74 -27.39 -2.06 -16.87
CA ALA A 74 -26.35 -1.39 -17.66
C ALA A 74 -25.00 -1.27 -16.94
N CYS A 75 -25.00 -1.41 -15.61
CA CYS A 75 -23.80 -1.41 -14.78
C CYS A 75 -23.31 -2.84 -14.47
N MET A 76 -23.98 -3.87 -15.00
CA MET A 76 -23.60 -5.27 -14.83
C MET A 76 -22.92 -5.78 -16.10
N PRO A 77 -21.80 -6.53 -16.00
CA PRO A 77 -21.16 -7.13 -17.16
C PRO A 77 -21.99 -8.24 -17.83
N ALA A 78 -22.89 -8.89 -17.07
CA ALA A 78 -23.77 -9.95 -17.57
C ALA A 78 -25.06 -10.07 -16.72
N PRO A 79 -26.14 -10.69 -17.27
CA PRO A 79 -27.38 -10.95 -16.54
C PRO A 79 -27.19 -11.91 -15.35
N PRO A 80 -27.96 -11.74 -14.24
CA PRO A 80 -27.88 -12.60 -13.05
C PRO A 80 -28.03 -14.10 -13.32
N ALA A 81 -28.85 -14.48 -14.30
CA ALA A 81 -29.11 -15.86 -14.67
C ALA A 81 -27.89 -16.58 -15.30
N LEU A 82 -26.87 -15.82 -15.75
CA LEU A 82 -25.61 -16.36 -16.29
C LEU A 82 -24.46 -16.28 -15.26
N GLY A 83 -24.79 -16.23 -13.97
CA GLY A 83 -23.81 -16.09 -12.88
C GLY A 83 -23.49 -14.63 -12.51
N GLY A 84 -24.29 -13.68 -13.01
CA GLY A 84 -24.12 -12.25 -12.76
C GLY A 84 -24.54 -11.82 -11.35
N PHE A 85 -23.82 -12.27 -10.32
CA PHE A 85 -23.68 -11.56 -9.05
C PHE A 85 -22.33 -11.89 -8.43
N GLY A 86 -21.38 -10.99 -8.61
CA GLY A 86 -20.19 -10.91 -7.80
C GLY A 86 -19.71 -9.47 -7.77
N LEU A 87 -19.93 -8.78 -6.66
CA LEU A 87 -19.17 -7.56 -6.30
C LEU A 87 -17.65 -7.86 -6.13
N LEU A 88 -17.23 -9.10 -6.42
CA LEU A 88 -15.90 -9.71 -6.38
C LEU A 88 -14.82 -9.12 -7.30
N PRO A 89 -15.10 -8.15 -8.20
CA PRO A 89 -14.04 -7.31 -8.72
C PRO A 89 -14.07 -5.89 -8.17
N LEU A 90 -15.15 -5.44 -7.50
CA LEU A 90 -15.23 -4.05 -7.03
C LEU A 90 -14.30 -3.82 -5.83
N VAL A 91 -14.27 -4.76 -4.88
CA VAL A 91 -13.39 -4.66 -3.70
C VAL A 91 -11.92 -4.71 -4.13
N GLU A 92 -11.61 -5.61 -5.05
CA GLU A 92 -10.32 -5.87 -5.68
C GLU A 92 -9.89 -4.68 -6.52
N HIS A 93 -10.82 -4.06 -7.25
CA HIS A 93 -10.58 -2.85 -8.02
C HIS A 93 -10.31 -1.65 -7.11
N VAL A 94 -11.08 -1.46 -6.05
CA VAL A 94 -10.85 -0.38 -5.06
C VAL A 94 -9.49 -0.57 -4.39
N ARG A 95 -9.14 -1.80 -3.98
CA ARG A 95 -7.80 -2.13 -3.47
C ARG A 95 -6.73 -1.87 -4.52
N GLY A 96 -6.98 -2.21 -5.79
CA GLY A 96 -6.09 -1.95 -6.91
C GLY A 96 -5.85 -0.46 -7.17
N ARG A 97 -6.88 0.38 -6.99
CA ARG A 97 -6.75 1.83 -7.05
C ARG A 97 -5.90 2.37 -5.90
N HIS A 98 -6.14 1.90 -4.67
CA HIS A 98 -5.32 2.29 -3.54
C HIS A 98 -3.87 1.83 -3.70
N ALA A 99 -3.62 0.64 -4.26
CA ALA A 99 -2.27 0.14 -4.53
C ALA A 99 -1.56 0.95 -5.60
N ALA A 100 -2.25 1.30 -6.69
CA ALA A 100 -1.71 2.21 -7.71
C ALA A 100 -1.45 3.62 -7.16
N LEU A 101 -2.33 4.13 -6.28
CA LEU A 101 -2.12 5.41 -5.60
C LEU A 101 -0.94 5.34 -4.63
N ALA A 102 -0.78 4.25 -3.89
CA ALA A 102 0.36 4.01 -3.02
C ALA A 102 1.66 3.91 -3.81
N ALA A 103 1.67 3.23 -4.96
CA ALA A 103 2.82 3.22 -5.87
C ALA A 103 3.16 4.63 -6.37
N ARG A 104 2.16 5.45 -6.74
CA ARG A 104 2.36 6.87 -7.09
C ARG A 104 2.89 7.70 -5.92
N CYS A 105 2.44 7.41 -4.70
CA CYS A 105 2.96 8.04 -3.48
C CYS A 105 4.45 7.73 -3.31
N LEU A 106 4.87 6.48 -3.54
CA LEU A 106 6.28 6.09 -3.51
C LEU A 106 7.10 6.83 -4.57
N THR A 107 6.60 6.89 -5.80
CA THR A 107 7.23 7.65 -6.90
C THR A 107 7.34 9.14 -6.57
N GLY A 108 6.29 9.73 -5.99
CA GLY A 108 6.24 11.15 -5.66
C GLY A 108 7.08 11.55 -4.43
N ALA A 109 7.24 10.63 -3.47
CA ALA A 109 8.02 10.86 -2.26
C ALA A 109 9.55 10.68 -2.46
N CYS A 110 9.95 10.08 -3.58
CA CYS A 110 11.33 9.71 -3.85
C CYS A 110 11.89 10.52 -5.05
N PRO A 111 12.99 11.26 -4.87
CA PRO A 111 13.54 12.10 -5.94
C PRO A 111 14.10 11.27 -7.09
N GLY A 112 13.90 11.75 -8.32
CA GLY A 112 14.40 11.10 -9.54
C GLY A 112 13.60 9.88 -10.01
N LEU A 113 12.43 9.60 -9.41
CA LEU A 113 11.48 8.60 -9.93
C LEU A 113 10.35 9.21 -10.76
N GLY A 114 9.99 10.47 -10.52
CA GLY A 114 9.00 11.21 -11.29
C GLY A 114 9.54 12.57 -11.74
N SER A 115 8.95 13.12 -12.80
CA SER A 115 9.21 14.50 -13.24
C SER A 115 8.63 15.55 -12.29
N PHE A 116 7.71 15.14 -11.41
CA PHE A 116 7.02 16.00 -10.46
C PHE A 116 6.88 15.29 -9.10
N GLN A 117 7.16 16.01 -8.01
CA GLN A 117 6.94 15.56 -6.65
C GLN A 117 5.67 16.22 -6.09
N PRO A 118 4.53 15.52 -6.05
CA PRO A 118 3.31 16.10 -5.56
C PRO A 118 3.40 16.40 -4.05
N PRO A 119 2.93 17.58 -3.58
CA PRO A 119 2.99 17.94 -2.17
C PRO A 119 2.34 16.91 -1.24
N TRP A 120 1.24 16.27 -1.67
CA TRP A 120 0.55 15.27 -0.87
C TRP A 120 1.39 14.01 -0.59
N ALA A 121 2.30 13.63 -1.50
CA ALA A 121 3.19 12.49 -1.27
C ALA A 121 4.29 12.81 -0.25
N LEU A 122 4.78 14.06 -0.25
CA LEU A 122 5.71 14.56 0.77
C LEU A 122 5.03 14.65 2.15
N VAL A 123 3.76 15.07 2.20
CA VAL A 123 2.95 15.05 3.43
C VAL A 123 2.75 13.63 3.92
N ALA A 124 2.44 12.67 3.04
CA ALA A 124 2.31 11.26 3.44
C ALA A 124 3.62 10.70 4.03
N LEU A 125 4.77 11.02 3.46
CA LEU A 125 6.08 10.67 4.03
C LEU A 125 6.32 11.34 5.39
N ALA A 126 5.98 12.63 5.53
CA ALA A 126 6.09 13.34 6.80
C ALA A 126 5.22 12.70 7.88
N LEU A 127 4.00 12.29 7.55
CA LEU A 127 3.11 11.57 8.45
C LEU A 127 3.68 10.20 8.85
N LEU A 128 4.26 9.43 7.90
CA LEU A 128 4.95 8.18 8.22
C LEU A 128 6.08 8.41 9.22
N ARG A 129 6.90 9.45 9.02
CA ARG A 129 8.00 9.81 9.93
C ARG A 129 7.50 10.27 11.30
N HIS A 130 6.31 10.85 11.36
CA HIS A 130 5.66 11.19 12.63
C HIS A 130 5.19 9.94 13.38
N LEU A 131 4.80 8.87 12.67
CA LEU A 131 4.47 7.58 13.31
C LEU A 131 5.71 6.88 13.88
N HIS A 132 6.81 6.90 13.15
CA HIS A 132 8.05 6.25 13.57
C HIS A 132 9.26 6.96 12.96
N HIS A 133 10.28 7.25 13.77
CA HIS A 133 11.47 8.00 13.34
C HIS A 133 12.26 7.33 12.21
N ALA A 134 12.20 6.01 12.13
CA ALA A 134 12.84 5.22 11.07
C ALA A 134 11.92 4.95 9.87
N ALA A 135 10.69 5.47 9.84
CA ALA A 135 9.78 5.21 8.74
C ALA A 135 10.29 5.87 7.45
N THR A 136 10.31 5.07 6.39
CA THR A 136 10.63 5.48 5.02
C THR A 136 9.43 5.18 4.12
N PRO A 137 9.39 5.66 2.87
CA PRO A 137 8.32 5.29 1.95
C PRO A 137 8.19 3.76 1.78
N LEU A 138 9.30 3.01 1.83
CA LEU A 138 9.32 1.55 1.71
C LEU A 138 8.46 0.84 2.76
N CYS A 139 8.25 1.46 3.93
CA CYS A 139 7.42 0.87 4.98
C CYS A 139 5.95 0.69 4.56
N LEU A 140 5.47 1.33 3.49
CA LEU A 140 4.16 1.04 2.90
C LEU A 140 4.09 -0.37 2.31
N LEU A 141 5.21 -0.91 1.83
CA LEU A 141 5.30 -2.25 1.23
C LEU A 141 5.39 -3.36 2.28
N THR A 142 5.82 -3.02 3.50
CA THR A 142 5.96 -3.95 4.63
C THR A 142 4.90 -3.72 5.70
N ALA A 143 3.98 -2.79 5.46
CA ALA A 143 2.87 -2.50 6.37
C ALA A 143 1.99 -3.75 6.55
N ARG A 144 1.61 -4.02 7.80
CA ARG A 144 0.83 -5.20 8.15
C ARG A 144 -0.59 -4.80 8.52
N VAL A 145 -1.56 -5.58 8.07
CA VAL A 145 -2.94 -5.46 8.54
C VAL A 145 -3.18 -6.55 9.57
N LEU A 146 -3.43 -6.17 10.81
CA LEU A 146 -3.96 -7.06 11.82
C LEU A 146 -5.47 -7.13 11.67
N PRO A 147 -6.06 -8.34 11.53
CA PRO A 147 -7.49 -8.50 11.39
C PRO A 147 -8.21 -7.99 12.64
N ALA A 148 -9.46 -7.56 12.43
CA ALA A 148 -10.37 -7.23 13.52
C ALA A 148 -10.54 -8.45 14.44
N GLN A 149 -10.37 -8.28 15.75
CA GLN A 149 -10.68 -9.30 16.75
C GLN A 149 -11.81 -8.78 17.66
N GLY A 150 -12.95 -9.47 17.63
CA GLY A 150 -14.16 -9.06 18.37
C GLY A 150 -14.66 -7.69 17.92
N ALA A 151 -14.92 -6.79 18.89
CA ALA A 151 -15.40 -5.43 18.62
C ALA A 151 -14.33 -4.45 18.10
N ARG A 152 -13.05 -4.87 17.99
CA ARG A 152 -11.97 -4.00 17.51
C ARG A 152 -11.89 -3.99 15.98
N ARG A 153 -11.79 -2.79 15.39
CA ARG A 153 -11.54 -2.63 13.95
C ARG A 153 -10.15 -3.16 13.59
N ALA A 154 -9.99 -3.62 12.34
CA ALA A 154 -8.70 -3.98 11.79
C ALA A 154 -7.72 -2.81 11.91
N SER A 155 -6.46 -3.10 12.22
CA SER A 155 -5.42 -2.08 12.41
C SER A 155 -4.29 -2.26 11.42
N VAL A 156 -3.84 -1.14 10.85
CA VAL A 156 -2.65 -1.11 9.99
C VAL A 156 -1.46 -0.76 10.85
N LEU A 157 -0.42 -1.60 10.81
CA LEU A 157 0.82 -1.41 11.51
C LEU A 157 1.93 -1.01 10.54
N VAL A 158 2.63 0.08 10.85
CA VAL A 158 3.86 0.51 10.20
C VAL A 158 4.97 0.42 11.24
N LEU A 159 5.97 -0.42 11.01
CA LEU A 159 7.05 -0.69 11.98
C LEU A 159 6.52 -1.04 13.39
N GLY A 160 5.48 -1.87 13.44
CA GLY A 160 4.83 -2.27 14.70
C GLY A 160 3.96 -1.19 15.37
N ARG A 161 3.87 0.02 14.82
CA ARG A 161 3.04 1.11 15.35
C ARG A 161 1.70 1.20 14.60
N PRO A 162 0.57 1.31 15.30
CA PRO A 162 -0.72 1.46 14.65
C PRO A 162 -0.85 2.84 14.00
N VAL A 163 -1.33 2.85 12.75
CA VAL A 163 -1.68 4.09 12.05
C VAL A 163 -2.94 4.69 12.71
N PRO A 164 -2.93 5.96 13.14
CA PRO A 164 -4.08 6.61 13.75
C PRO A 164 -5.31 6.64 12.84
N SER A 165 -6.48 6.36 13.41
CA SER A 165 -7.77 6.43 12.70
C SER A 165 -8.12 7.82 12.18
N THR A 166 -7.50 8.86 12.74
CA THR A 166 -7.59 10.26 12.30
C THR A 166 -6.95 10.50 10.93
N CYS A 167 -6.14 9.56 10.43
CA CYS A 167 -5.46 9.65 9.14
C CYS A 167 -5.95 8.57 8.15
N PRO A 168 -7.22 8.60 7.70
CA PRO A 168 -7.81 7.56 6.86
C PRO A 168 -7.08 7.38 5.52
N ALA A 169 -6.53 8.45 4.95
CA ALA A 169 -5.74 8.37 3.72
C ALA A 169 -4.45 7.56 3.93
N LEU A 170 -3.76 7.74 5.06
CA LEU A 170 -2.55 6.98 5.36
C LEU A 170 -2.86 5.51 5.65
N ILE A 171 -3.98 5.23 6.32
CA ILE A 171 -4.50 3.86 6.50
C ILE A 171 -4.73 3.21 5.13
N GLN A 172 -5.38 3.93 4.21
CA GLN A 172 -5.62 3.41 2.85
C GLN A 172 -4.31 3.12 2.12
N LEU A 173 -3.35 4.04 2.12
CA LEU A 173 -2.05 3.84 1.46
C LEU A 173 -1.26 2.67 2.06
N ALA A 174 -1.18 2.59 3.39
CA ALA A 174 -0.43 1.54 4.09
C ALA A 174 -1.13 0.16 4.01
N SER A 175 -2.46 0.11 3.98
CA SER A 175 -3.21 -1.14 3.77
C SER A 175 -3.26 -1.59 2.31
N ALA A 176 -2.90 -0.72 1.35
CA ALA A 176 -3.08 -1.01 -0.06
C ALA A 176 -2.26 -2.21 -0.54
N PHE A 177 -1.00 -2.28 -0.09
CA PHE A 177 -0.09 -3.36 -0.47
C PHE A 177 -0.30 -4.63 0.35
N SER A 178 -0.92 -4.56 1.54
CA SER A 178 -1.08 -5.75 2.40
C SER A 178 -2.02 -6.81 1.82
N ALA A 179 -2.87 -6.43 0.87
CA ALA A 179 -3.74 -7.39 0.18
C ALA A 179 -3.06 -8.00 -1.06
N LEU A 180 -1.92 -7.45 -1.51
CA LEU A 180 -1.11 -8.01 -2.58
C LEU A 180 -0.10 -9.01 -1.98
N PRO A 181 0.38 -10.00 -2.76
CA PRO A 181 1.52 -10.78 -2.32
C PRO A 181 2.73 -9.85 -2.06
N PRO A 182 3.65 -10.22 -1.16
CA PRO A 182 4.87 -9.45 -0.92
C PRO A 182 5.62 -9.17 -2.22
N PRO A 183 6.17 -7.96 -2.41
CA PRO A 183 6.94 -7.65 -3.61
C PRO A 183 8.20 -8.52 -3.69
N LEU A 184 8.55 -8.92 -4.90
CA LEU A 184 9.75 -9.67 -5.20
C LEU A 184 10.88 -8.71 -5.57
N ILE A 185 12.11 -9.12 -5.26
CA ILE A 185 13.32 -8.48 -5.77
C ILE A 185 13.50 -8.92 -7.23
N LEU A 186 13.49 -7.96 -8.15
CA LEU A 186 13.64 -8.23 -9.57
C LEU A 186 15.13 -8.47 -9.88
N PRO A 187 15.47 -9.54 -10.63
CA PRO A 187 16.86 -9.96 -10.85
C PRO A 187 17.61 -9.14 -11.89
N SER A 188 16.91 -8.31 -12.69
CA SER A 188 17.52 -7.52 -13.75
C SER A 188 16.97 -6.09 -13.74
N PRO A 189 17.85 -5.06 -13.72
CA PRO A 189 19.30 -5.16 -13.52
C PRO A 189 19.67 -5.70 -12.13
N ALA A 190 20.87 -6.27 -11.98
CA ALA A 190 21.35 -6.73 -10.68
C ALA A 190 21.63 -5.53 -9.77
N LEU A 191 21.20 -5.63 -8.50
CA LEU A 191 21.45 -4.60 -7.49
C LEU A 191 22.84 -4.81 -6.88
N GLU A 192 23.86 -4.29 -7.57
CA GLU A 192 25.24 -4.42 -7.12
C GLU A 192 25.52 -3.60 -5.84
N PRO A 193 26.19 -4.19 -4.83
CA PRO A 193 26.62 -3.48 -3.62
C PRO A 193 27.49 -2.27 -3.94
N GLY A 194 27.30 -1.18 -3.20
CA GLY A 194 28.08 0.05 -3.39
C GLY A 194 27.90 1.04 -2.25
N PRO A 195 28.36 2.29 -2.39
CA PRO A 195 28.28 3.30 -1.32
C PRO A 195 26.86 3.56 -0.80
N TRP A 196 25.85 3.32 -1.64
CA TRP A 196 24.43 3.40 -1.27
C TRP A 196 24.04 2.45 -0.13
N CYS A 197 24.77 1.33 0.06
CA CYS A 197 24.53 0.36 1.14
C CYS A 197 24.62 1.02 2.52
N PHE A 198 25.42 2.08 2.69
CA PHE A 198 25.52 2.77 3.97
C PHE A 198 24.19 3.41 4.42
N ASN A 199 23.48 4.06 3.49
CA ASN A 199 22.19 4.73 3.75
C ASN A 199 20.97 3.85 3.43
N MET A 200 21.18 2.56 3.18
CA MET A 200 20.13 1.55 3.02
C MET A 200 19.25 1.49 4.28
N PRO A 201 17.91 1.68 4.18
CA PRO A 201 17.03 1.55 5.33
C PRO A 201 17.09 0.14 5.94
N LEU A 202 17.26 0.07 7.26
CA LEU A 202 17.33 -1.18 8.00
C LEU A 202 15.93 -1.76 8.27
N TRP A 203 14.97 -0.89 8.56
CA TRP A 203 13.62 -1.26 9.00
C TRP A 203 12.57 -1.00 7.92
N GLY A 204 11.56 -1.85 7.85
CA GLY A 204 10.49 -1.76 6.86
C GLY A 204 11.01 -1.79 5.43
N ASN A 205 12.06 -2.59 5.22
CA ASN A 205 12.74 -2.76 3.94
C ASN A 205 12.44 -4.16 3.40
N PRO A 206 11.76 -4.30 2.23
CA PRO A 206 11.46 -5.59 1.62
C PRO A 206 12.70 -6.44 1.31
N PHE A 207 13.88 -5.82 1.20
CA PHE A 207 15.14 -6.53 0.96
C PHE A 207 15.69 -7.24 2.20
N LEU A 208 15.18 -6.92 3.39
CA LEU A 208 15.59 -7.49 4.67
C LEU A 208 14.38 -8.19 5.31
N PRO A 209 14.08 -9.44 4.90
CA PRO A 209 12.93 -10.18 5.42
C PRO A 209 13.16 -10.64 6.86
N GLY A 210 12.06 -10.75 7.61
CA GLY A 210 12.03 -11.33 8.95
C GLY A 210 12.19 -12.86 8.90
N ALA A 211 12.27 -13.49 10.08
CA ALA A 211 12.42 -14.94 10.20
C ALA A 211 11.14 -15.67 9.77
N THR A 212 9.99 -15.03 9.96
CA THR A 212 8.69 -15.55 9.50
C THR A 212 8.36 -15.00 8.12
N ALA A 213 7.89 -15.87 7.22
CA ALA A 213 7.46 -15.48 5.88
C ALA A 213 6.44 -14.34 5.90
N GLY A 214 6.65 -13.32 5.07
CA GLY A 214 5.80 -12.13 5.00
C GLY A 214 6.02 -11.11 6.12
N GLN A 215 6.98 -11.32 7.02
CA GLN A 215 7.44 -10.32 7.98
C GLN A 215 8.73 -9.66 7.50
N SER A 216 9.00 -8.48 8.03
CA SER A 216 10.25 -7.73 7.80
C SER A 216 11.15 -7.77 9.04
N LEU A 217 12.41 -7.39 8.88
CA LEU A 217 13.44 -7.51 9.91
C LEU A 217 13.05 -6.87 11.26
N GLU A 218 12.25 -5.80 11.26
CA GLU A 218 11.79 -5.14 12.49
C GLU A 218 10.90 -6.03 13.38
N ALA A 219 10.27 -7.08 12.82
CA ALA A 219 9.48 -8.02 13.61
C ALA A 219 10.36 -8.87 14.53
N ASP A 220 11.57 -9.23 14.07
CA ASP A 220 12.55 -10.02 14.83
C ASP A 220 13.34 -9.13 15.83
N PHE A 221 13.48 -7.85 15.51
CA PHE A 221 14.31 -6.87 16.23
C PHE A 221 13.56 -5.60 16.61
N ALA A 222 12.34 -5.73 17.13
CA ALA A 222 11.49 -4.59 17.49
C ALA A 222 12.13 -3.67 18.55
N ASP A 223 12.95 -4.24 19.43
CA ASP A 223 13.74 -3.51 20.43
C ASP A 223 14.79 -2.60 19.77
N LEU A 224 15.53 -3.11 18.79
CA LEU A 224 16.50 -2.32 18.02
C LEU A 224 15.81 -1.31 17.08
N ALA A 225 14.68 -1.68 16.48
CA ALA A 225 13.91 -0.81 15.61
C ALA A 225 13.41 0.45 16.33
N GLY A 226 13.13 0.35 17.63
CA GLY A 226 12.74 1.47 18.47
C GLY A 226 13.85 2.48 18.77
N ILE A 227 15.12 2.17 18.51
CA ILE A 227 16.24 3.05 18.84
C ILE A 227 16.31 4.21 17.85
N ARG A 228 16.28 5.45 18.36
CA ARG A 228 16.44 6.65 17.52
C ARG A 228 17.83 6.68 16.88
N GLY A 229 17.90 7.05 15.60
CA GLY A 229 19.17 7.10 14.87
C GLY A 229 19.69 5.74 14.38
N PHE A 230 19.15 4.61 14.87
CA PHE A 230 19.49 3.29 14.38
C PHE A 230 18.56 2.87 13.24
N ASN A 231 18.77 3.42 12.04
CA ASN A 231 17.82 3.29 10.93
C ASN A 231 18.43 2.80 9.61
N THR A 232 19.76 2.69 9.50
CA THR A 232 20.43 2.27 8.27
C THR A 232 21.40 1.11 8.49
N VAL A 233 21.72 0.40 7.41
CA VAL A 233 22.74 -0.66 7.43
C VAL A 233 24.11 -0.11 7.83
N GLY A 234 24.49 1.10 7.39
CA GLY A 234 25.73 1.74 7.82
C GLY A 234 25.79 1.96 9.32
N MET A 235 24.69 2.37 9.94
CA MET A 235 24.62 2.50 11.41
C MET A 235 24.72 1.14 12.11
N ALA A 236 24.12 0.08 11.56
CA ALA A 236 24.30 -1.29 12.03
C ALA A 236 25.76 -1.74 11.98
N VAL A 237 26.43 -1.55 10.85
CA VAL A 237 27.85 -1.91 10.67
C VAL A 237 28.73 -1.16 11.66
N ARG A 238 28.55 0.16 11.81
CA ARG A 238 29.33 0.98 12.77
C ARG A 238 29.12 0.53 14.21
N CYS A 239 27.87 0.27 14.62
CA CYS A 239 27.57 -0.21 15.97
C CYS A 239 28.19 -1.60 16.20
N CYS A 240 28.03 -2.55 15.27
CA CYS A 240 28.62 -3.87 15.39
C CYS A 240 30.15 -3.80 15.48
N ALA A 241 30.82 -3.00 14.64
CA ALA A 241 32.27 -2.82 14.68
C ALA A 241 32.74 -2.26 16.03
N ALA A 242 32.07 -1.23 16.55
CA ALA A 242 32.39 -0.64 17.85
C ALA A 242 32.15 -1.63 19.01
N MET A 243 31.06 -2.40 18.97
CA MET A 243 30.77 -3.44 19.97
C MET A 243 31.85 -4.54 19.97
N THR A 244 32.30 -4.97 18.79
CA THR A 244 33.39 -5.93 18.63
C THR A 244 34.71 -5.35 19.13
N ALA A 245 35.02 -4.08 18.85
CA ALA A 245 36.22 -3.43 19.37
C ALA A 245 36.22 -3.37 20.91
N LEU A 246 35.07 -3.07 21.53
CA LEU A 246 34.93 -3.10 22.98
C LEU A 246 35.15 -4.50 23.55
N LEU A 247 34.61 -5.55 22.91
CA LEU A 247 34.87 -6.93 23.32
C LEU A 247 36.36 -7.27 23.33
N LEU A 248 37.14 -6.78 22.36
CA LEU A 248 38.57 -7.02 22.28
C LEU A 248 39.37 -6.33 23.39
N THR A 249 38.80 -5.32 24.06
CA THR A 249 39.41 -4.69 25.25
C THR A 249 39.13 -5.44 26.55
N ALA A 250 38.18 -6.39 26.54
CA ALA A 250 37.81 -7.13 27.73
C ALA A 250 38.89 -8.17 28.07
N PRO A 251 39.23 -8.36 29.36
CA PRO A 251 40.09 -9.46 29.77
C PRO A 251 39.44 -10.80 29.41
N ILE A 252 40.25 -11.73 28.88
CA ILE A 252 39.79 -13.06 28.45
C ILE A 252 39.16 -13.77 29.65
N THR A 253 37.85 -14.00 29.58
CA THR A 253 37.14 -14.80 30.57
C THR A 253 37.18 -16.25 30.09
N PRO A 254 37.64 -17.22 30.90
CA PRO A 254 37.65 -18.62 30.50
C PRO A 254 36.22 -19.11 30.22
N PRO A 255 36.04 -20.00 29.22
CA PRO A 255 34.73 -20.48 28.82
C PRO A 255 34.01 -21.15 30.00
N GLY A 256 32.73 -20.80 30.22
CA GLY A 256 31.90 -21.34 31.28
C GLY A 256 31.89 -20.55 32.60
N GLN A 257 32.71 -19.51 32.75
CA GLN A 257 32.64 -18.61 33.90
C GLN A 257 31.76 -17.38 33.62
N PRO A 258 30.95 -16.92 34.61
CA PRO A 258 30.21 -15.69 34.49
C PRO A 258 31.15 -14.50 34.34
N VAL A 259 30.83 -13.57 33.44
CA VAL A 259 31.60 -12.33 33.25
C VAL A 259 31.68 -11.58 34.57
N ASN A 260 32.90 -11.20 34.96
CA ASN A 260 33.13 -10.43 36.17
C ASN A 260 32.23 -9.17 36.18
N PRO A 261 31.42 -8.92 37.24
CA PRO A 261 30.54 -7.75 37.31
C PRO A 261 31.24 -6.41 37.10
N ALA A 262 32.51 -6.27 37.52
CA ALA A 262 33.30 -5.07 37.31
C ALA A 262 33.62 -4.85 35.81
N VAL A 263 33.98 -5.93 35.10
CA VAL A 263 34.22 -5.91 33.66
C VAL A 263 32.93 -5.60 32.91
N ALA A 264 31.81 -6.22 33.29
CA ALA A 264 30.51 -5.96 32.69
C ALA A 264 30.08 -4.49 32.85
N ARG A 265 30.33 -3.89 34.03
CA ARG A 265 30.08 -2.46 34.27
C ARG A 265 30.98 -1.57 33.42
N HIS A 266 32.28 -1.86 33.35
CA HIS A 266 33.23 -1.11 32.54
C HIS A 266 32.84 -1.12 31.05
N LEU A 267 32.57 -2.30 30.50
CA LEU A 267 32.12 -2.45 29.11
C LEU A 267 30.78 -1.76 28.85
N THR A 268 29.87 -1.77 29.84
CA THR A 268 28.60 -1.03 29.73
C THR A 268 28.82 0.47 29.67
N LEU A 269 29.71 1.04 30.48
CA LEU A 269 30.05 2.46 30.42
C LEU A 269 30.73 2.82 29.09
N ALA A 270 31.65 1.98 28.63
CA ALA A 270 32.31 2.17 27.33
C ALA A 270 31.31 2.10 26.17
N TYR A 271 30.39 1.15 26.19
CA TYR A 271 29.27 1.04 25.26
C TYR A 271 28.37 2.28 25.24
N HIS A 272 28.04 2.83 26.41
CA HIS A 272 27.26 4.06 26.51
C HIS A 272 28.00 5.24 25.85
N ALA A 273 29.32 5.35 26.09
CA ALA A 273 30.12 6.41 25.53
C ALA A 273 30.31 6.28 24.00
N THR A 274 30.71 5.10 23.51
CA THR A 274 31.12 4.92 22.11
C THR A 274 29.93 4.68 21.19
N VAL A 275 29.02 3.76 21.54
CA VAL A 275 27.93 3.36 20.65
C VAL A 275 26.71 4.24 20.87
N LEU A 276 26.23 4.35 22.10
CA LEU A 276 24.97 5.06 22.35
C LEU A 276 25.13 6.56 22.15
N ARG A 277 26.09 7.21 22.82
CA ARG A 277 26.33 8.64 22.65
C ARG A 277 27.16 8.92 21.40
N GLY A 278 28.28 8.23 21.19
CA GLY A 278 29.18 8.52 20.08
C GLY A 278 28.60 8.25 18.69
N ILE A 279 27.91 7.12 18.50
CA ILE A 279 27.38 6.73 17.18
C ILE A 279 25.90 7.09 17.05
N LEU A 280 25.05 6.63 17.97
CA LEU A 280 23.59 6.75 17.87
C LEU A 280 23.05 8.08 18.38
N GLN A 281 23.83 8.81 19.18
CA GLN A 281 23.44 10.08 19.83
C GLN A 281 22.15 9.91 20.68
N VAL A 282 22.06 8.82 21.44
CA VAL A 282 20.92 8.47 22.30
C VAL A 282 21.37 8.30 23.74
N GLU A 283 20.59 8.84 24.67
CA GLU A 283 20.81 8.60 26.10
C GLU A 283 20.35 7.19 26.51
N PRO A 284 21.13 6.46 27.33
CA PRO A 284 20.78 5.10 27.75
C PRO A 284 19.41 4.99 28.43
N ALA A 285 18.98 6.05 29.12
CA ALA A 285 17.68 6.09 29.80
C ALA A 285 16.49 5.99 28.82
N ALA A 286 16.66 6.41 27.57
CA ALA A 286 15.64 6.33 26.53
C ALA A 286 15.46 4.92 25.95
N LEU A 287 16.37 3.99 26.26
CA LEU A 287 16.33 2.61 25.76
C LEU A 287 15.54 1.67 26.69
N PRO A 288 14.98 0.58 26.13
CA PRO A 288 14.47 -0.53 26.93
C PRO A 288 15.54 -1.10 27.87
N PRO A 289 15.19 -1.59 29.07
CA PRO A 289 16.17 -2.11 30.04
C PRO A 289 17.12 -3.15 29.47
N ALA A 290 16.63 -4.02 28.58
CA ALA A 290 17.44 -5.06 27.92
C ALA A 290 18.55 -4.51 27.02
N LEU A 291 18.45 -3.27 26.54
CA LEU A 291 19.47 -2.65 25.69
C LEU A 291 20.38 -1.69 26.46
N ARG A 292 20.16 -1.52 27.78
CA ARG A 292 20.99 -0.64 28.61
C ARG A 292 22.30 -1.30 29.04
N SER A 293 22.34 -2.63 29.10
CA SER A 293 23.54 -3.40 29.48
C SER A 293 24.30 -3.83 28.23
N PHE A 294 25.63 -3.78 28.29
CA PHE A 294 26.47 -4.21 27.17
C PHE A 294 26.26 -5.68 26.78
N PRO A 295 26.23 -6.68 27.69
CA PRO A 295 26.11 -8.09 27.29
C PRO A 295 24.81 -8.39 26.55
N THR A 296 23.70 -7.82 27.01
CA THR A 296 22.39 -8.05 26.40
C THR A 296 22.25 -7.29 25.08
N ALA A 297 22.72 -6.04 25.00
CA ALA A 297 22.77 -5.30 23.74
C ALA A 297 23.65 -6.04 22.71
N LEU A 298 24.85 -6.46 23.12
CA LEU A 298 25.78 -7.20 22.28
C LEU A 298 25.14 -8.44 21.66
N ALA A 299 24.45 -9.25 22.47
CA ALA A 299 23.74 -10.43 21.96
C ALA A 299 22.74 -10.08 20.85
N ARG A 300 22.04 -8.94 20.98
CA ARG A 300 21.09 -8.45 19.95
C ARG A 300 21.81 -7.96 18.69
N PHE A 301 22.91 -7.22 18.81
CA PHE A 301 23.71 -6.78 17.66
C PHE A 301 24.38 -7.95 16.92
N ILE A 302 24.91 -8.94 17.65
CA ILE A 302 25.47 -10.16 17.07
C ILE A 302 24.39 -10.97 16.35
N ALA A 303 23.18 -11.05 16.89
CA ALA A 303 22.06 -11.72 16.24
C ALA A 303 21.57 -10.98 14.97
N LEU A 304 21.67 -9.65 14.93
CA LEU A 304 21.30 -8.84 13.78
C LEU A 304 22.29 -8.97 12.62
N HIS A 305 23.60 -8.96 12.89
CA HIS A 305 24.64 -8.92 11.87
C HIS A 305 24.51 -9.98 10.75
N PRO A 306 24.31 -11.29 11.04
CA PRO A 306 24.15 -12.32 10.00
C PRO A 306 22.82 -12.23 9.24
N ARG A 307 21.89 -11.36 9.64
CA ARG A 307 20.65 -11.08 8.90
C ARG A 307 20.87 -10.06 7.77
N LEU A 308 22.02 -9.41 7.74
CA LEU A 308 22.39 -8.43 6.73
C LEU A 308 23.23 -9.10 5.63
N PRO A 309 23.04 -8.76 4.34
CA PRO A 309 23.87 -9.31 3.27
C PRO A 309 25.35 -8.93 3.47
N PRO A 310 26.28 -9.91 3.48
CA PRO A 310 27.69 -9.64 3.77
C PRO A 310 28.33 -8.62 2.84
N ALA A 311 27.99 -8.66 1.55
CA ALA A 311 28.51 -7.71 0.56
C ALA A 311 28.03 -6.27 0.82
N TRP A 312 26.83 -6.10 1.39
CA TRP A 312 26.32 -4.77 1.78
C TRP A 312 27.00 -4.27 3.04
N CYS A 313 27.25 -5.16 4.01
CA CYS A 313 28.03 -4.83 5.19
C CYS A 313 29.45 -4.38 4.83
N ALA A 314 30.10 -5.09 3.90
CA ALA A 314 31.42 -4.72 3.41
C ALA A 314 31.41 -3.35 2.71
N ALA A 315 30.48 -3.13 1.77
CA ALA A 315 30.36 -1.85 1.06
C ALA A 315 30.04 -0.68 2.02
N ALA A 316 29.19 -0.90 3.01
CA ALA A 316 28.90 0.10 4.04
C ALA A 316 30.11 0.34 4.98
N GLY A 317 30.88 -0.70 5.30
CA GLY A 317 32.11 -0.59 6.09
C GLY A 317 33.14 0.30 5.41
N VAL A 318 33.36 0.12 4.10
CA VAL A 318 34.25 0.98 3.30
C VAL A 318 33.85 2.46 3.44
N VAL A 319 32.56 2.78 3.34
CA VAL A 319 32.10 4.18 3.51
C VAL A 319 32.30 4.69 4.93
N ALA A 320 32.18 3.84 5.95
CA ALA A 320 32.38 4.21 7.34
C ALA A 320 33.82 4.66 7.63
N ASP A 321 34.79 4.10 6.90
CA ASP A 321 36.23 4.34 7.10
C ASP A 321 36.79 5.48 6.22
N VAL A 322 36.02 5.95 5.23
CA VAL A 322 36.46 7.01 4.30
C VAL A 322 36.37 8.41 4.95
N PRO A 323 37.32 9.33 4.66
CA PRO A 323 37.23 10.74 5.07
C PRO A 323 35.92 11.38 4.59
N GLY A 324 35.11 11.90 5.53
CA GLY A 324 33.76 12.39 5.26
C GLY A 324 32.64 11.41 5.62
N GLY A 325 32.96 10.15 5.91
CA GLY A 325 32.08 9.13 6.48
C GLY A 325 30.73 9.03 5.76
N ALA A 326 29.64 9.21 6.51
CA ALA A 326 28.27 9.15 5.99
C ALA A 326 27.98 10.13 4.83
N ALA A 327 28.72 11.23 4.71
CA ALA A 327 28.53 12.21 3.65
C ALA A 327 29.05 11.74 2.28
N ALA A 328 29.94 10.74 2.25
CA ALA A 328 30.41 10.11 1.02
C ALA A 328 29.35 9.18 0.41
N ALA A 329 28.34 8.77 1.19
CA ALA A 329 27.25 7.93 0.72
C ALA A 329 26.13 8.75 0.04
N PRO A 330 25.48 8.23 -1.00
CA PRO A 330 24.30 8.84 -1.59
C PRO A 330 23.22 9.13 -0.54
N ALA A 331 22.55 10.29 -0.65
CA ALA A 331 21.51 10.68 0.29
C ALA A 331 20.37 9.64 0.36
N ALA A 332 19.79 9.42 1.54
CA ALA A 332 18.78 8.40 1.77
C ALA A 332 17.62 8.39 0.75
N PRO A 333 17.04 9.54 0.31
CA PRO A 333 16.00 9.54 -0.70
C PRO A 333 16.44 8.98 -2.07
N VAL A 334 17.71 9.18 -2.45
CA VAL A 334 18.28 8.59 -3.68
C VAL A 334 18.39 7.08 -3.55
N VAL A 335 18.77 6.60 -2.35
CA VAL A 335 18.81 5.16 -2.05
C VAL A 335 17.40 4.55 -2.12
N TRP A 336 16.37 5.21 -1.58
CA TRP A 336 14.99 4.73 -1.70
C TRP A 336 14.56 4.59 -3.17
N SER A 337 14.89 5.58 -4.00
CA SER A 337 14.62 5.53 -5.44
C SER A 337 15.32 4.35 -6.12
N LEU A 338 16.57 4.07 -5.77
CA LEU A 338 17.31 2.92 -6.28
C LEU A 338 16.61 1.60 -5.93
N LEU A 339 16.17 1.44 -4.69
CA LEU A 339 15.54 0.20 -4.20
C LEU A 339 14.18 -0.04 -4.85
N LEU A 340 13.36 1.01 -4.96
CA LEU A 340 12.02 0.90 -5.55
C LEU A 340 12.05 0.45 -7.01
N ARG A 341 13.13 0.74 -7.76
CA ARG A 341 13.31 0.27 -9.15
C ARG A 341 13.51 -1.24 -9.26
N HIS A 342 13.94 -1.88 -8.18
CA HIS A 342 14.24 -3.31 -8.13
C HIS A 342 13.11 -4.12 -7.48
N LEU A 343 11.96 -3.51 -7.22
CA LEU A 343 10.81 -4.17 -6.61
C LEU A 343 9.67 -4.32 -7.62
N GLY A 344 8.93 -5.42 -7.53
CA GLY A 344 7.76 -5.65 -8.35
C GLY A 344 7.09 -6.98 -8.07
N TRP A 345 6.31 -7.47 -9.03
CA TRP A 345 5.60 -8.74 -8.95
C TRP A 345 5.76 -9.55 -10.23
N ARG A 346 5.58 -10.86 -10.16
CA ARG A 346 5.53 -11.76 -11.32
C ARG A 346 4.12 -12.28 -11.53
N LEU A 347 3.49 -12.02 -12.68
CA LEU A 347 2.21 -12.57 -13.09
C LEU A 347 2.44 -13.58 -14.22
N GLY A 348 2.48 -14.88 -13.89
CA GLY A 348 2.97 -15.90 -14.80
C GLY A 348 4.40 -15.59 -15.23
N THR A 349 4.62 -15.45 -16.54
CA THR A 349 5.91 -15.06 -17.13
C THR A 349 6.17 -13.55 -17.13
N THR A 350 5.14 -12.73 -16.87
CA THR A 350 5.25 -11.26 -16.97
C THR A 350 5.76 -10.66 -15.67
N VAL A 351 6.76 -9.78 -15.77
CA VAL A 351 7.24 -8.96 -14.66
C VAL A 351 6.49 -7.63 -14.64
N ILE A 352 5.97 -7.25 -13.49
CA ILE A 352 5.28 -5.98 -13.25
C ILE A 352 6.11 -5.18 -12.25
N PRO A 353 6.92 -4.21 -12.72
CA PRO A 353 7.64 -3.30 -11.86
C PRO A 353 6.69 -2.51 -10.95
N LEU A 354 7.10 -2.29 -9.70
CA LEU A 354 6.33 -1.54 -8.70
C LEU A 354 5.96 -0.14 -9.21
N LEU A 355 6.92 0.53 -9.86
CA LEU A 355 6.78 1.91 -10.33
C LEU A 355 5.82 2.06 -11.52
N THR A 356 5.52 0.97 -12.22
CA THR A 356 4.61 0.94 -13.36
C THR A 356 3.27 0.28 -13.03
N LEU A 357 3.01 0.00 -11.74
CA LEU A 357 1.81 -0.70 -11.30
C LEU A 357 0.55 0.07 -11.70
N THR A 358 -0.24 -0.54 -12.58
CA THR A 358 -1.56 -0.01 -12.98
C THR A 358 -2.67 -0.59 -12.11
N VAL A 359 -3.81 0.11 -12.07
CA VAL A 359 -5.02 -0.37 -11.40
C VAL A 359 -5.43 -1.74 -11.95
N LYS A 360 -5.36 -1.94 -13.27
CA LYS A 360 -5.71 -3.22 -13.92
C LYS A 360 -4.83 -4.36 -13.43
N GLN A 361 -3.51 -4.16 -13.44
CA GLN A 361 -2.55 -5.15 -12.97
C GLN A 361 -2.72 -5.48 -11.48
N ALA A 362 -2.94 -4.46 -10.64
CA ALA A 362 -3.19 -4.67 -9.22
C ALA A 362 -4.51 -5.43 -9.00
N THR A 363 -5.58 -5.10 -9.73
CA THR A 363 -6.87 -5.79 -9.66
C THR A 363 -6.73 -7.27 -10.01
N GLN A 364 -6.03 -7.59 -11.11
CA GLN A 364 -5.77 -8.96 -11.55
C GLN A 364 -4.96 -9.78 -10.54
N LYS A 365 -4.13 -9.11 -9.74
CA LYS A 365 -3.36 -9.76 -8.68
C LYS A 365 -4.19 -10.17 -7.48
N PHE A 366 -5.24 -9.42 -7.14
CA PHE A 366 -6.15 -9.80 -6.07
C PHE A 366 -7.06 -10.97 -6.44
N THR A 367 -7.36 -11.15 -7.73
CA THR A 367 -8.27 -12.20 -8.23
C THR A 367 -7.59 -13.56 -8.45
N GLY A 368 -6.32 -13.73 -8.05
CA GLY A 368 -5.69 -15.05 -8.00
C GLY A 368 -5.09 -15.60 -9.29
N GLY A 369 -4.82 -14.77 -10.31
CA GLY A 369 -4.07 -15.21 -11.50
C GLY A 369 -4.82 -16.14 -12.45
N ASP A 370 -6.00 -16.62 -12.10
CA ASP A 370 -6.90 -17.24 -13.08
C ASP A 370 -7.28 -16.19 -14.11
N THR A 371 -7.04 -16.56 -15.37
CA THR A 371 -7.35 -15.80 -16.56
C THR A 371 -8.84 -15.46 -16.60
N PHE A 372 -9.22 -14.33 -16.02
CA PHE A 372 -10.22 -13.52 -16.68
C PHE A 372 -9.52 -12.92 -17.89
N GLU A 373 -9.78 -13.50 -19.06
CA GLU A 373 -9.77 -12.70 -20.27
C GLU A 373 -10.66 -11.48 -19.98
N PHE A 374 -10.03 -10.33 -19.74
CA PHE A 374 -10.60 -9.15 -20.34
C PHE A 374 -10.60 -9.50 -21.82
N VAL A 375 -11.75 -9.95 -22.34
CA VAL A 375 -12.04 -9.82 -23.75
C VAL A 375 -11.92 -8.33 -24.01
N SER A 376 -10.71 -7.92 -24.34
CA SER A 376 -10.44 -6.69 -25.03
C SER A 376 -11.15 -6.92 -26.34
N VAL A 377 -12.43 -6.52 -26.42
CA VAL A 377 -13.09 -6.39 -27.71
C VAL A 377 -12.20 -5.40 -28.45
N MET A 378 -11.42 -5.97 -29.36
CA MET A 378 -10.47 -5.29 -30.21
C MET A 378 -11.24 -4.16 -30.87
N VAL A 379 -10.96 -2.92 -30.47
CA VAL A 379 -11.45 -1.75 -31.21
C VAL A 379 -10.81 -1.86 -32.58
N PRO A 380 -11.56 -2.08 -33.67
CA PRO A 380 -10.96 -2.03 -35.00
C PRO A 380 -10.44 -0.62 -35.22
N ARG A 381 -9.25 -0.51 -35.81
CA ARG A 381 -8.48 0.72 -36.07
C ARG A 381 -9.16 1.74 -37.01
N ASN A 382 -10.48 1.76 -37.13
CA ASN A 382 -11.18 2.77 -37.93
C ASN A 382 -12.49 3.22 -37.24
N PRO A 383 -12.56 4.45 -36.71
CA PRO A 383 -13.72 4.95 -35.97
C PRO A 383 -14.97 5.22 -36.83
N PHE A 384 -14.90 5.08 -38.16
CA PHE A 384 -16.02 5.44 -39.05
C PHE A 384 -16.94 4.27 -39.44
N THR A 385 -16.51 3.01 -39.34
CA THR A 385 -17.35 1.86 -39.71
C THR A 385 -18.28 1.39 -38.59
N TRP A 386 -18.04 1.79 -37.34
CA TRP A 386 -18.91 1.42 -36.20
C TRP A 386 -20.16 2.29 -36.09
N LEU A 387 -20.06 3.58 -36.46
CA LEU A 387 -21.19 4.51 -36.46
C LEU A 387 -22.27 4.14 -37.50
N SER A 388 -21.88 3.64 -38.68
CA SER A 388 -22.85 3.23 -39.70
C SER A 388 -23.61 1.95 -39.32
N GLY A 389 -22.93 0.98 -38.69
CA GLY A 389 -23.57 -0.26 -38.23
C GLY A 389 -24.51 -0.07 -37.03
N VAL A 390 -24.19 0.86 -36.12
CA VAL A 390 -25.04 1.20 -34.97
C VAL A 390 -26.24 2.06 -35.41
N SER A 391 -26.05 3.00 -36.34
CA SER A 391 -27.16 3.80 -36.91
C SER A 391 -28.18 2.90 -37.63
N ASN A 392 -27.70 1.97 -38.48
CA ASN A 392 -28.59 1.07 -39.22
C ASN A 392 -29.36 0.10 -38.31
N ARG A 393 -28.77 -0.32 -37.17
CA ARG A 393 -29.46 -1.16 -36.17
C ARG A 393 -30.45 -0.38 -35.31
N ILE A 394 -30.17 0.88 -35.00
CA ILE A 394 -31.09 1.75 -34.28
C ILE A 394 -32.28 2.10 -35.17
N GLU A 395 -32.06 2.39 -36.45
CA GLU A 395 -33.15 2.65 -37.41
C GLU A 395 -34.01 1.41 -37.67
N ALA A 396 -33.41 0.22 -37.81
CA ALA A 396 -34.15 -1.04 -37.95
C ALA A 396 -35.00 -1.37 -36.71
N ASN A 397 -34.46 -1.12 -35.50
CA ASN A 397 -35.19 -1.33 -34.26
C ASN A 397 -36.29 -0.29 -34.03
N LEU A 398 -36.10 0.96 -34.46
CA LEU A 398 -37.13 2.00 -34.44
C LEU A 398 -38.22 1.74 -35.50
N ALA A 399 -37.89 1.19 -36.67
CA ALA A 399 -38.85 0.77 -37.67
C ALA A 399 -39.69 -0.42 -37.20
N ASN A 400 -39.07 -1.41 -36.53
CA ASN A 400 -39.80 -2.52 -35.91
C ASN A 400 -40.70 -2.05 -34.75
N ALA A 401 -40.23 -1.13 -33.90
CA ALA A 401 -41.04 -0.58 -32.82
C ALA A 401 -42.25 0.24 -33.34
N ARG A 402 -42.10 0.94 -34.46
CA ARG A 402 -43.21 1.64 -35.12
C ARG A 402 -44.19 0.68 -35.80
N SER A 403 -43.70 -0.41 -36.40
CA SER A 403 -44.53 -1.47 -36.98
C SER A 403 -45.39 -2.17 -35.91
N ILE A 404 -44.79 -2.48 -34.75
CA ILE A 404 -45.49 -3.10 -33.61
C ILE A 404 -46.55 -2.14 -33.04
N LYS A 405 -46.21 -0.86 -32.89
CA LYS A 405 -47.16 0.14 -32.38
C LYS A 405 -48.34 0.38 -33.35
N ASN A 406 -48.09 0.38 -34.65
CA ASN A 406 -49.14 0.52 -35.66
C ASN A 406 -50.03 -0.74 -35.75
N ALA A 407 -49.49 -1.92 -35.45
CA ALA A 407 -50.27 -3.17 -35.36
C ALA A 407 -51.15 -3.20 -34.10
N GLU A 408 -50.68 -2.64 -32.98
CA GLU A 408 -51.46 -2.49 -31.75
C GLU A 408 -52.57 -1.42 -31.88
N GLU A 409 -52.33 -0.33 -32.62
CA GLU A 409 -53.34 0.71 -32.88
C GLU A 409 -54.40 0.30 -33.92
N ALA A 410 -54.09 -0.68 -34.79
CA ALA A 410 -55.05 -1.24 -35.76
C ALA A 410 -56.03 -2.25 -35.14
N GLN A 411 -55.72 -2.79 -33.96
CA GLN A 411 -56.63 -3.62 -33.18
C GLN A 411 -57.42 -2.72 -32.21
N GLY A 412 -58.35 -1.95 -32.77
CA GLY A 412 -59.35 -1.22 -31.97
C GLY A 412 -60.16 -2.18 -31.09
N PRO A 413 -60.72 -1.68 -29.97
CA PRO A 413 -61.33 -2.52 -28.95
C PRO A 413 -62.57 -3.23 -29.49
N ALA A 414 -62.56 -4.57 -29.49
CA ALA A 414 -63.78 -5.34 -29.69
C ALA A 414 -64.66 -5.18 -28.44
N VAL A 415 -65.87 -4.66 -28.66
CA VAL A 415 -67.00 -4.60 -27.72
C VAL A 415 -67.47 -5.99 -27.34
#